data_AF-S9V2J3-F1
#
_entry.id   AF-S9V2J3-F1
#
_cell.length_a   1.000
_cell.length_b   1.000
_cell.length_c   1.000
_cell.angle_alpha   90.00
_cell.angle_beta   90.00
_cell.angle_gamma   90.00
#
_symmetry.space_group_name_H-M   'P 1'
#
loop_
_entity.id
_entity.type
_entity.pdbx_description
1 polymer ?
#
loop_
_entity_poly.entity_id
_entity_poly.type
_entity_poly.pdbx_seq_one_letter_code
_entity_poly.pdbx_strand_id
1 'polypeptide(L)'
;MPAHVDEDLFSMDTKRKMEVLAVIRKLSTKIMYSDKYYDDMFEYRHVIVPKDIAKFAPKNRLMTEAEWRELGVQQSHGWEHYMIHRPERHVLLFKRPITN
;
A
#
# COMPACT_ATOMS: atom_id res chain seq x y z
N MET A 1 10.16 28.63 -2.29
CA MET A 1 9.52 27.45 -2.91
C MET A 1 8.58 26.87 -1.87
N PRO A 2 7.27 26.73 -2.12
CA PRO A 2 6.41 26.09 -1.14
C PRO A 2 6.89 24.65 -1.02
N ALA A 3 7.14 24.19 0.20
CA ALA A 3 7.41 22.79 0.48
C ALA A 3 6.34 21.99 -0.28
N HIS A 4 6.76 21.04 -1.11
CA HIS A 4 5.84 20.07 -1.68
C HIS A 4 5.13 19.44 -0.48
N VAL A 5 3.88 19.86 -0.24
CA VAL A 5 2.99 19.21 0.72
C VAL A 5 3.07 17.74 0.36
N ASP A 6 3.36 16.89 1.34
CA ASP A 6 3.47 15.44 1.17
C ASP A 6 2.10 14.86 0.79
N GLU A 7 1.68 15.15 -0.43
CA GLU A 7 0.37 14.88 -0.98
C GLU A 7 0.31 13.41 -1.38
N ASP A 8 -0.65 12.69 -0.82
CA ASP A 8 -0.93 11.29 -1.10
C ASP A 8 -2.24 11.14 -1.87
N LEU A 9 -2.51 9.93 -2.38
CA LEU A 9 -3.69 9.63 -3.19
C LEU A 9 -5.02 10.05 -2.53
N PHE A 10 -5.05 10.12 -1.20
CA PHE A 10 -6.24 10.34 -0.40
C PHE A 10 -6.42 11.81 0.01
N SER A 11 -5.41 12.66 -0.20
CA SER A 11 -5.49 14.11 -0.01
C SER A 11 -5.64 14.91 -1.32
N MET A 12 -5.47 14.26 -2.48
CA MET A 12 -5.51 14.88 -3.80
C MET A 12 -6.91 15.33 -4.22
N ASP A 13 -6.98 16.38 -5.05
CA ASP A 13 -8.20 16.75 -5.76
C ASP A 13 -8.66 15.68 -6.75
N THR A 14 -9.94 15.71 -7.13
CA THR A 14 -10.58 14.69 -7.98
C THR A 14 -9.88 14.50 -9.33
N LYS A 15 -9.43 15.58 -9.96
CA LYS A 15 -8.80 15.50 -11.29
C LYS A 15 -7.46 14.77 -11.17
N ARG A 16 -6.64 15.19 -10.22
CA ARG A 16 -5.33 14.58 -9.98
C ARG A 16 -5.44 13.14 -9.50
N LYS A 17 -6.43 12.86 -8.64
CA LYS A 17 -6.75 11.49 -8.20
C LYS A 17 -7.06 10.58 -9.38
N MET A 18 -7.87 11.02 -10.34
CA MET A 18 -8.20 10.23 -11.55
C MET A 18 -6.98 9.93 -12.41
N GLU A 19 -6.08 10.89 -12.59
CA GLU A 19 -4.81 10.69 -13.31
C GLU A 19 -3.92 9.66 -12.61
N VAL A 20 -3.80 9.74 -11.28
CA VAL A 20 -3.02 8.77 -10.50
C VAL A 20 -3.65 7.38 -10.52
N LEU A 21 -4.96 7.26 -10.43
CA LEU A 21 -5.67 5.97 -10.53
C LEU A 21 -5.44 5.30 -11.90
N ALA A 22 -5.31 6.06 -12.98
CA ALA A 22 -4.94 5.51 -14.29
C ALA A 22 -3.51 4.95 -14.29
N VAL A 23 -2.57 5.61 -13.61
CA VAL A 23 -1.19 5.11 -13.43
C VAL A 23 -1.17 3.83 -12.59
N ILE A 24 -1.89 3.81 -11.47
CA ILE A 24 -2.02 2.63 -10.60
C ILE A 24 -2.58 1.45 -11.40
N ARG A 25 -3.65 1.66 -12.17
CA ARG A 25 -4.26 0.62 -13.01
C ARG A 25 -3.28 0.06 -14.05
N LYS A 26 -2.44 0.90 -14.65
CA LYS A 26 -1.43 0.48 -15.64
C LYS A 26 -0.30 -0.33 -15.00
N LEU A 27 0.03 -0.04 -13.74
CA LEU A 27 1.18 -0.62 -13.04
C LEU A 27 0.80 -1.74 -12.05
N SER A 28 -0.48 -1.99 -11.80
CA SER A 28 -0.95 -2.97 -10.82
C SER A 28 -0.46 -4.39 -11.09
N THR A 29 -0.29 -4.76 -12.36
CA THR A 29 0.27 -6.06 -12.77
C THR A 29 1.74 -6.27 -12.39
N LYS A 30 2.44 -5.19 -11.99
CA LYS A 30 3.83 -5.23 -11.52
C LYS A 30 3.94 -5.29 -10.00
N ILE A 31 2.82 -5.34 -9.27
CA ILE A 31 2.82 -5.53 -7.82
C ILE A 31 3.20 -6.97 -7.53
N MET A 32 4.21 -7.17 -6.69
CA MET A 32 4.69 -8.49 -6.30
C MET A 32 4.27 -8.80 -4.86
N TYR A 33 3.89 -10.05 -4.62
CA TYR A 33 3.42 -10.53 -3.32
C TYR A 33 4.39 -11.60 -2.85
N SER A 34 4.91 -11.46 -1.63
CA SER A 34 5.77 -12.49 -1.06
C SER A 34 4.99 -13.75 -0.71
N ASP A 35 5.72 -14.84 -0.47
CA ASP A 35 5.17 -15.96 0.29
C ASP A 35 4.75 -15.50 1.69
N LYS A 36 3.83 -16.27 2.28
CA LYS A 36 3.37 -16.00 3.64
C LYS A 36 4.36 -16.57 4.65
N TYR A 37 4.53 -15.87 5.76
CA TYR A 37 5.30 -16.34 6.91
C TYR A 37 4.46 -16.14 8.17
N TYR A 38 4.77 -16.87 9.23
CA TYR A 38 3.87 -17.06 10.36
C TYR A 38 4.63 -16.92 11.69
N ASP A 39 3.93 -16.39 12.69
CA ASP A 39 4.24 -16.67 14.10
C ASP A 39 3.06 -17.44 14.72
N ASP A 40 2.99 -17.49 16.06
CA ASP A 40 1.96 -18.24 16.77
C ASP A 40 0.55 -17.60 16.68
N MET A 41 0.45 -16.32 16.28
CA MET A 41 -0.81 -15.55 16.33
C MET A 41 -1.23 -14.98 14.97
N PHE A 42 -0.28 -14.69 14.09
CA PHE A 42 -0.50 -13.95 12.85
C PHE A 42 0.17 -14.64 11.66
N GLU A 43 -0.46 -14.49 10.50
CA GLU A 43 0.20 -14.67 9.22
C GLU A 43 0.58 -13.31 8.63
N TYR A 44 1.74 -13.27 7.99
CA TYR A 44 2.40 -12.09 7.49
C TYR A 44 2.73 -12.24 6.02
N ARG A 45 2.83 -11.11 5.34
CA ARG A 45 3.30 -11.01 3.97
C ARG A 45 3.80 -9.58 3.73
N HIS A 46 4.80 -9.44 2.88
CA HIS A 46 5.12 -8.14 2.31
C HIS A 46 4.67 -8.05 0.85
N VAL A 47 4.25 -6.86 0.45
CA VAL A 47 3.86 -6.54 -0.92
C VAL A 47 4.80 -5.49 -1.45
N ILE A 48 5.45 -5.78 -2.57
CA ILE A 48 6.35 -4.84 -3.24
C ILE A 48 5.55 -4.15 -4.34
N VAL A 49 5.23 -2.87 -4.12
CA VAL A 49 4.58 -2.04 -5.13
C VAL A 49 5.63 -1.33 -5.99
N PRO A 50 5.35 -1.01 -7.27
CA PRO A 50 6.22 -0.13 -8.05
C PRO A 50 6.48 1.19 -7.32
N LYS A 51 7.73 1.69 -7.37
CA LYS A 51 8.11 2.97 -6.71
C LYS A 51 7.24 4.15 -7.16
N ASP A 52 6.76 4.11 -8.40
CA ASP A 52 5.83 5.09 -8.96
C ASP A 52 4.43 5.05 -8.33
N ILE A 53 4.02 3.91 -7.77
CA ILE A 53 2.80 3.81 -6.96
C ILE A 53 3.11 4.21 -5.52
N ALA A 54 4.24 3.74 -4.97
CA ALA A 54 4.62 3.94 -3.57
C ALA A 54 4.68 5.42 -3.14
N LYS A 55 5.03 6.32 -4.07
CA LYS A 55 5.09 7.77 -3.82
C LYS A 55 3.72 8.39 -3.49
N PHE A 56 2.63 7.71 -3.85
CA PHE A 56 1.26 8.15 -3.56
C PHE A 56 0.67 7.53 -2.29
N ALA A 57 1.44 6.70 -1.57
CA ALA A 57 1.02 6.16 -0.28
C ALA A 57 1.29 7.16 0.85
N PRO A 58 0.41 7.24 1.87
CA PRO A 58 0.61 8.09 3.05
C PRO A 58 1.98 7.89 3.69
N LYS A 59 2.63 8.99 4.08
CA LYS A 59 4.00 8.94 4.64
C LYS A 59 4.06 8.76 6.14
N ASN A 60 3.05 9.24 6.84
CA ASN A 60 3.07 9.39 8.30
C ASN A 60 2.01 8.56 9.03
N ARG A 61 1.24 7.74 8.29
CA ARG A 61 0.21 6.88 8.85
C ARG A 61 0.06 5.58 8.06
N LEU A 62 -0.51 4.58 8.70
CA LEU A 62 -0.91 3.32 8.07
C LEU A 62 -2.13 3.52 7.16
N MET A 63 -2.34 2.55 6.27
CA MET A 63 -3.44 2.55 5.31
C MET A 63 -4.54 1.62 5.80
N THR A 64 -5.79 2.03 5.66
CA THR A 64 -6.95 1.16 5.85
C THR A 64 -7.08 0.16 4.71
N GLU A 65 -7.95 -0.86 4.87
CA GLU A 65 -8.25 -1.83 3.81
C GLU A 65 -8.70 -1.18 2.50
N ALA A 66 -9.58 -0.18 2.58
CA ALA A 66 -10.04 0.54 1.40
C ALA A 66 -8.88 1.27 0.69
N GLU A 67 -7.99 1.89 1.47
CA GLU A 67 -6.89 2.70 0.93
C GLU A 67 -5.83 1.86 0.23
N TRP A 68 -5.37 0.75 0.84
CA TRP A 68 -4.36 -0.08 0.16
C TRP A 68 -4.95 -0.82 -1.04
N ARG A 69 -6.26 -1.13 -1.04
CA ARG A 69 -6.96 -1.66 -2.23
C ARG A 69 -7.03 -0.63 -3.35
N GLU A 70 -7.29 0.63 -3.03
CA GLU A 70 -7.30 1.73 -4.00
C GLU A 70 -5.89 1.99 -4.59
N LEU A 71 -4.84 1.71 -3.81
CA LEU A 71 -3.45 1.73 -4.28
C LEU A 71 -3.09 0.56 -5.22
N GLY A 72 -4.04 -0.34 -5.48
CA GLY A 72 -3.91 -1.46 -6.42
C GLY A 72 -3.46 -2.78 -5.79
N VAL A 73 -3.23 -2.82 -4.47
CA VAL A 73 -2.90 -4.07 -3.77
C VAL A 73 -4.14 -4.97 -3.72
N GLN A 74 -3.98 -6.23 -4.13
CA GLN A 74 -5.05 -7.22 -4.15
C GLN A 74 -4.65 -8.45 -3.36
N GLN A 75 -5.39 -8.70 -2.29
CA GLN A 75 -5.27 -9.90 -1.46
C GLN A 75 -6.62 -10.23 -0.85
N SER A 76 -6.70 -11.40 -0.21
CA SER A 76 -7.87 -11.87 0.52
C SER A 76 -8.28 -10.88 1.64
N HIS A 77 -9.43 -11.11 2.27
CA HIS A 77 -9.89 -10.26 3.36
C HIS A 77 -9.05 -10.42 4.65
N GLY A 78 -9.09 -9.41 5.52
CA GLY A 78 -8.52 -9.44 6.87
C GLY A 78 -7.08 -8.94 7.01
N TRP A 79 -6.40 -8.61 5.90
CA TRP A 79 -5.03 -8.09 5.95
C TRP A 79 -4.97 -6.63 6.43
N GLU A 80 -4.12 -6.40 7.43
CA GLU A 80 -3.86 -5.09 8.03
C GLU A 80 -2.47 -4.60 7.65
N HIS A 81 -2.36 -3.37 7.13
CA HIS A 81 -1.07 -2.68 6.97
C HIS A 81 -0.59 -2.26 8.34
N TYR A 82 0.41 -2.95 8.90
CA TYR A 82 0.74 -2.81 10.33
C TYR A 82 2.01 -2.00 10.60
N MET A 83 2.87 -1.77 9.60
CA MET A 83 4.13 -1.06 9.78
C MET A 83 4.59 -0.39 8.48
N ILE A 84 5.10 0.84 8.60
CA ILE A 84 5.78 1.54 7.50
C ILE A 84 7.26 1.19 7.54
N HIS A 85 7.75 0.51 6.50
CA HIS A 85 9.17 0.30 6.30
C HIS A 85 9.82 1.56 5.69
N ARG A 86 10.44 2.39 6.55
CA ARG A 86 11.01 3.70 6.13
C ARG A 86 12.13 3.62 5.09
N PRO A 87 13.09 2.67 5.16
CA PRO A 87 14.16 2.59 4.17
C PRO A 87 13.63 2.29 2.76
N GLU A 88 12.71 1.34 2.64
CA GLU A 88 12.13 0.94 1.36
C GLU A 88 10.61 1.09 1.38
N ARG A 89 10.13 2.33 1.18
CA ARG A 89 8.71 2.70 1.21
C ARG A 89 7.79 1.96 0.24
N HIS A 90 8.39 1.29 -0.74
CA HIS A 90 7.69 0.49 -1.75
C HIS A 90 7.45 -0.95 -1.27
N VAL A 91 7.96 -1.32 -0.10
CA VAL A 91 7.66 -2.56 0.61
C VAL A 91 6.57 -2.26 1.65
N LEU A 92 5.38 -2.80 1.41
CA LEU A 92 4.21 -2.67 2.29
C LEU A 92 4.08 -3.92 3.15
N LEU A 93 3.97 -3.75 4.47
CA LEU A 93 3.98 -4.86 5.42
C LEU A 93 2.57 -5.16 5.93
N PHE A 94 2.10 -6.38 5.70
CA PHE A 94 0.76 -6.81 6.10
C PHE A 94 0.81 -7.97 7.10
N LYS A 95 -0.18 -7.98 8.00
CA LYS A 95 -0.46 -9.11 8.90
C LYS A 95 -1.96 -9.38 8.97
N ARG A 96 -2.37 -10.59 9.34
CA ARG A 96 -3.74 -10.89 9.79
C ARG A 96 -3.75 -12.05 10.78
N PRO A 97 -4.73 -12.14 11.68
CA PRO A 97 -4.83 -13.27 12.62
C PRO A 97 -4.91 -14.60 11.89
N ILE A 98 -4.29 -15.63 12.45
CA ILE A 98 -4.47 -17.00 11.96
C ILE A 98 -5.89 -17.44 12.30
N THR A 99 -6.68 -17.74 11.26
CA THR A 99 -7.94 -18.46 11.43
C THR A 99 -7.67 -19.95 11.38
N ASN A 100 -7.88 -20.63 12.50
CA ASN A 100 -7.98 -22.09 12.58
C ASN A 100 -9.17 -22.63 11.78
#